data_AF-A0A6G3WXN8-F1
#
_entry.id   AF-A0A6G3WXN8-F1
#
_cell.length_a   1.000
_cell.length_b   1.000
_cell.length_c   1.000
_cell.angle_alpha   90.00
_cell.angle_beta   90.00
_cell.angle_gamma   90.00
#
_symmetry.space_group_name_H-M   'P 1'
#
loop_
_entity.id
_entity.type
_entity.pdbx_description
1 polymer ?
#
loop_
_entity_poly.entity_id
_entity_poly.type
_entity_poly.pdbx_seq_one_letter_code
_entity_poly.pdbx_strand_id
1 'polypeptide(L)'
;KLDRQKHMQPIWGLGDVEEGDLIRFVAEEAGVDAEDVTGWDLMPHAIEPPSYLGRDRELVAGPRMDNLLSVHAATAALAAVAGQDDADIPYIPVLAAFDHEENGS
;
A
#
# COMPACT_ATOMS: atom_id res chain seq x y z
N LYS A 1 -15.65 -19.17 13.44
CA LYS A 1 -15.02 -18.51 12.26
C LYS A 1 -15.89 -17.30 11.90
N LEU A 2 -15.30 -16.15 11.62
CA LEU A 2 -16.07 -14.99 11.14
C LEU A 2 -16.51 -15.24 9.70
N ASP A 3 -17.74 -14.86 9.39
CA ASP A 3 -18.26 -14.83 8.02
C ASP A 3 -17.79 -13.53 7.37
N ARG A 4 -17.10 -13.62 6.23
CA ARG A 4 -16.51 -12.44 5.56
C ARG A 4 -17.57 -11.47 5.07
N GLN A 5 -18.74 -11.96 4.66
CA GLN A 5 -19.80 -11.15 4.09
C GLN A 5 -20.70 -10.53 5.16
N LYS A 6 -20.80 -11.18 6.33
CA LYS A 6 -21.74 -10.77 7.40
C LYS A 6 -21.10 -10.10 8.61
N HIS A 7 -19.82 -10.38 8.88
CA HIS A 7 -19.18 -9.95 10.13
C HIS A 7 -17.95 -9.05 9.91
N MET A 8 -17.57 -8.75 8.66
CA MET A 8 -16.35 -7.98 8.35
C MET A 8 -16.61 -6.70 7.56
N GLN A 9 -17.86 -6.25 7.47
CA GLN A 9 -18.18 -4.97 6.85
C GLN A 9 -17.62 -3.83 7.72
N PRO A 10 -16.80 -2.93 7.14
CA PRO A 10 -16.27 -1.79 7.86
C PRO A 10 -17.41 -0.82 8.23
N ILE A 11 -17.27 -0.17 9.39
CA ILE A 11 -18.21 0.84 9.88
C ILE A 11 -17.54 2.20 9.70
N TRP A 12 -18.14 3.08 8.91
CA TRP A 12 -17.65 4.43 8.64
C TRP A 12 -18.14 5.46 9.67
N GLY A 13 -19.43 5.40 10.03
CA GLY A 13 -20.06 6.36 10.92
C GLY A 13 -21.39 5.85 11.47
N LEU A 14 -22.00 6.65 12.34
CA LEU A 14 -23.27 6.33 13.03
C LEU A 14 -24.45 7.20 12.56
N GLY A 15 -24.22 8.15 11.66
CA GLY A 15 -25.22 9.12 11.20
C GLY A 15 -26.05 8.64 10.01
N ASP A 16 -26.93 9.52 9.53
CA ASP A 16 -27.64 9.34 8.26
C ASP A 16 -26.63 9.24 7.11
N VAL A 17 -26.94 8.41 6.12
CA VAL A 17 -26.05 8.12 4.99
C VAL A 17 -26.73 8.55 3.70
N GLU A 18 -26.04 9.37 2.91
CA GLU A 18 -26.42 9.68 1.54
C GLU A 18 -25.56 8.88 0.54
N GLU A 19 -26.15 8.57 -0.62
CA GLU A 19 -25.43 7.87 -1.67
C GLU A 19 -24.24 8.73 -2.16
N GLY A 20 -23.08 8.10 -2.28
CA GLY A 20 -21.86 8.77 -2.71
C GLY A 20 -21.07 9.49 -1.62
N ASP A 21 -21.50 9.47 -0.35
CA ASP A 21 -20.81 10.14 0.76
C ASP A 21 -19.32 9.81 0.87
N LEU A 22 -18.98 8.52 0.78
CA LEU A 22 -17.59 8.08 0.84
C LEU A 22 -16.76 8.68 -0.31
N ILE A 23 -17.30 8.69 -1.53
CA ILE A 23 -16.57 9.17 -2.71
C ILE A 23 -16.44 10.69 -2.69
N ARG A 24 -17.48 11.41 -2.23
CA ARG A 24 -17.41 12.86 -2.02
C ARG A 24 -16.36 13.22 -0.98
N PHE A 25 -16.30 12.48 0.12
CA PHE A 25 -15.25 12.64 1.14
C PHE A 25 -13.86 12.41 0.54
N VAL A 26 -13.66 11.32 -0.20
CA VAL A 26 -12.36 11.03 -0.84
C VAL A 26 -11.98 12.10 -1.88
N ALA A 27 -12.95 12.60 -2.65
CA ALA A 27 -12.74 13.66 -3.63
C ALA A 27 -12.29 14.97 -2.96
N GLU A 28 -12.93 15.36 -1.85
CA GLU A 28 -12.54 16.51 -1.04
C GLU A 28 -11.10 16.37 -0.51
N GLU A 29 -10.75 15.22 0.08
CA GLU A 29 -9.39 14.94 0.58
C GLU A 29 -8.34 14.93 -0.54
N ALA A 30 -8.71 14.50 -1.75
CA ALA A 30 -7.85 14.51 -2.93
C ALA A 30 -7.80 15.87 -3.65
N GLY A 31 -8.66 16.84 -3.26
CA GLY A 31 -8.74 18.15 -3.90
C GLY A 31 -9.32 18.12 -5.32
N VAL A 32 -10.18 17.16 -5.63
CA VAL A 32 -10.86 17.02 -6.93
C VAL A 32 -12.37 17.27 -6.79
N ASP A 33 -13.02 17.75 -7.85
CA ASP A 33 -14.48 17.86 -7.84
C ASP A 33 -15.09 16.44 -7.84
N ALA A 34 -16.10 16.21 -7.00
CA ALA A 34 -16.77 14.92 -6.93
C ALA A 34 -17.47 14.57 -8.25
N GLU A 35 -17.91 15.57 -9.02
CA GLU A 35 -18.53 15.36 -10.33
C GLU A 35 -17.53 14.85 -11.39
N ASP A 36 -16.22 15.06 -11.18
CA ASP A 36 -15.16 14.60 -12.07
C ASP A 36 -14.74 13.14 -11.81
N VAL A 37 -15.22 12.52 -10.72
CA VAL A 37 -14.87 11.13 -10.36
C VAL A 37 -15.69 10.14 -11.18
N THR A 38 -15.09 9.61 -12.25
CA THR A 38 -15.75 8.62 -13.13
C THR A 38 -15.66 7.17 -12.62
N GLY A 39 -14.83 6.91 -11.60
CA GLY A 39 -14.61 5.58 -11.04
C GLY A 39 -13.56 5.59 -9.92
N TRP A 40 -13.47 4.50 -9.17
CA TRP A 40 -12.59 4.39 -8.02
C TRP A 40 -12.14 2.93 -7.80
N ASP A 41 -10.95 2.76 -7.27
CA ASP A 41 -10.42 1.51 -6.72
C ASP A 41 -9.82 1.81 -5.35
N LEU A 42 -10.53 1.43 -4.28
CA LEU A 42 -10.22 1.82 -2.91
C LEU A 42 -10.07 0.58 -2.04
N MET A 43 -9.01 0.55 -1.24
CA MET A 43 -8.67 -0.57 -0.36
C MET A 43 -8.49 -0.09 1.08
N PRO A 44 -9.36 -0.51 2.02
CA PRO A 44 -9.14 -0.29 3.44
C PRO A 44 -7.82 -0.93 3.88
N HIS A 45 -7.04 -0.22 4.68
CA HIS A 45 -5.77 -0.72 5.19
C HIS A 45 -5.49 -0.22 6.61
N ALA A 46 -4.64 -0.96 7.32
CA ALA A 46 -4.11 -0.54 8.61
C ALA A 46 -3.28 0.74 8.47
N ILE A 47 -3.59 1.75 9.28
CA ILE A 47 -2.91 3.05 9.32
C ILE A 47 -1.79 3.09 10.38
N GLU A 48 -1.70 2.06 11.21
CA GLU A 48 -0.69 1.95 12.24
C GLU A 48 0.72 1.96 11.62
N PRO A 49 1.61 2.82 12.11
CA PRO A 49 2.97 2.89 11.56
C PRO A 49 3.75 1.60 11.88
N PRO A 50 4.67 1.18 10.99
CA PRO A 50 5.61 0.09 11.30
C PRO A 50 6.42 0.38 12.57
N SER A 51 6.74 -0.67 13.31
CA SER A 51 7.48 -0.58 14.57
C SER A 51 8.46 -1.74 14.74
N TYR A 52 9.45 -1.53 15.62
CA TYR A 52 10.34 -2.61 16.05
C TYR A 52 9.76 -3.35 17.25
N LEU A 53 9.88 -4.67 17.24
CA LEU A 53 9.42 -5.57 18.30
C LEU A 53 10.59 -6.31 18.96
N GLY A 54 10.31 -6.91 20.12
CA GLY A 54 11.29 -7.64 20.93
C GLY A 54 11.99 -6.76 21.95
N ARG A 55 12.56 -7.38 22.99
CA ARG A 55 13.28 -6.69 24.08
C ARG A 55 14.38 -5.79 23.52
N ASP A 56 15.09 -6.31 22.52
CA ASP A 56 16.25 -5.67 21.91
C ASP A 56 15.95 -5.09 20.52
N ARG A 57 14.65 -4.95 20.16
CA ARG A 57 14.19 -4.37 18.88
C ARG A 57 14.68 -5.11 17.64
N GLU A 58 14.81 -6.42 17.74
CA GLU A 58 15.40 -7.29 16.70
C GLU A 58 14.43 -7.67 15.58
N LEU A 59 13.13 -7.41 15.75
CA LEU A 59 12.09 -7.70 14.77
C LEU A 59 11.46 -6.41 14.24
N VAL A 60 10.94 -6.45 13.02
CA VAL A 60 10.13 -5.38 12.42
C VAL A 60 8.71 -5.90 12.21
N ALA A 61 7.72 -5.11 12.59
CA ALA A 61 6.32 -5.36 12.32
C ALA A 61 5.71 -4.17 11.59
N GLY A 62 4.98 -4.47 10.53
CA GLY A 62 4.23 -3.49 9.77
C GLY A 62 3.24 -4.18 8.83
N PRO A 63 2.24 -3.46 8.32
CA PRO A 63 1.33 -4.01 7.33
C PRO A 63 2.05 -4.26 5.99
N ARG A 64 1.52 -5.19 5.18
CA ARG A 64 1.91 -5.41 3.77
C ARG A 64 3.39 -5.78 3.56
N MET A 65 4.04 -6.40 4.55
CA MET A 65 5.45 -6.81 4.43
C MET A 65 5.65 -7.78 3.26
N ASP A 66 4.69 -8.69 3.04
CA ASP A 66 4.61 -9.46 1.81
C ASP A 66 3.89 -8.63 0.73
N ASN A 67 4.51 -8.24 -0.38
CA ASN A 67 5.93 -8.40 -0.75
C ASN A 67 6.72 -7.07 -0.75
N LEU A 68 6.23 -6.04 -0.03
CA LEU A 68 6.88 -4.72 0.00
C LEU A 68 8.30 -4.76 0.57
N LEU A 69 8.62 -5.73 1.42
CA LEU A 69 9.98 -5.88 1.95
C LEU A 69 10.98 -6.15 0.82
N SER A 70 10.66 -7.06 -0.09
CA SER A 70 11.53 -7.42 -1.22
C SER A 70 11.61 -6.27 -2.23
N VAL A 71 10.47 -5.64 -2.54
CA VAL A 71 10.43 -4.47 -3.45
C VAL A 71 11.28 -3.34 -2.89
N HIS A 72 11.17 -3.03 -1.59
CA HIS A 72 11.99 -2.02 -0.95
C HIS A 72 13.48 -2.36 -1.04
N ALA A 73 13.88 -3.58 -0.65
CA ALA A 73 15.28 -3.98 -0.67
C ALA A 73 15.89 -3.92 -2.08
N ALA A 74 15.16 -4.39 -3.09
CA ALA A 74 15.61 -4.36 -4.47
C ALA A 74 15.66 -2.93 -5.04
N THR A 75 14.68 -2.08 -4.72
CA THR A 75 14.66 -0.66 -5.12
C THR A 75 15.84 0.10 -4.51
N ALA A 76 16.10 -0.11 -3.23
CA ALA A 76 17.24 0.50 -2.53
C ALA A 76 18.58 0.07 -3.14
N ALA A 77 18.73 -1.21 -3.48
CA ALA A 77 19.93 -1.72 -4.14
C ALA A 77 20.12 -1.09 -5.53
N LEU A 78 19.05 -1.02 -6.34
CA LEU A 78 19.09 -0.41 -7.66
C LEU A 78 19.46 1.08 -7.58
N ALA A 79 18.87 1.82 -6.64
CA ALA A 79 19.18 3.23 -6.42
C ALA A 79 20.63 3.46 -5.97
N ALA A 80 21.16 2.60 -5.09
CA ALA A 80 22.54 2.70 -4.62
C ALA A 80 23.55 2.50 -5.76
N VAL A 81 23.25 1.59 -6.68
CA VAL A 81 24.07 1.32 -7.86
C VAL A 81 23.96 2.47 -8.88
N ALA A 82 22.76 3.02 -9.09
CA ALA A 82 22.53 4.14 -9.99
C ALA A 82 23.21 5.45 -9.53
N GLY A 83 23.47 5.61 -8.24
CA GLY A 83 24.13 6.78 -7.66
C GLY A 83 25.67 6.73 -7.67
N GLN A 84 26.28 5.71 -8.28
CA GLN A 84 27.73 5.59 -8.38
C GLN A 84 28.22 6.05 -9.76
N ASP A 85 28.98 7.15 -9.79
CA ASP A 85 29.46 7.76 -11.04
C ASP A 85 30.42 6.84 -11.84
N ASP A 86 31.19 5.99 -11.15
CA ASP A 86 32.23 5.12 -11.74
C ASP A 86 31.96 3.62 -11.53
N ALA A 87 30.69 3.22 -11.39
CA ALA A 87 30.37 1.80 -11.26
C ALA A 87 30.64 1.06 -12.57
N ASP A 88 31.68 0.21 -12.58
CA ASP A 88 31.94 -0.73 -13.68
C ASP A 88 30.96 -1.91 -13.61
N ILE A 89 29.77 -1.72 -14.18
CA ILE A 89 28.71 -2.72 -14.21
C ILE A 89 28.67 -3.32 -15.62
N PRO A 90 29.01 -4.62 -15.78
CA PRO A 90 29.06 -5.25 -17.11
C PRO A 90 27.67 -5.63 -17.67
N TYR A 91 26.59 -5.14 -17.05
CA TYR A 91 25.19 -5.44 -17.39
C TYR A 91 24.28 -4.26 -17.06
N ILE A 92 23.04 -4.29 -17.57
CA ILE A 92 21.99 -3.32 -17.25
C ILE A 92 21.19 -3.83 -16.05
N PRO A 93 21.26 -3.20 -14.87
CA PRO A 93 20.43 -3.58 -13.73
C PRO A 93 18.96 -3.26 -14.00
N VAL A 94 18.07 -4.22 -13.73
CA VAL A 94 16.62 -4.07 -13.89
C VAL A 94 15.91 -4.59 -12.65
N LEU A 95 14.94 -3.83 -12.15
CA LEU A 95 13.97 -4.26 -11.15
C LEU A 95 12.58 -4.31 -11.82
N ALA A 96 11.93 -5.46 -11.75
CA ALA A 96 10.52 -5.61 -12.12
C ALA A 96 9.71 -5.94 -10.87
N ALA A 97 8.77 -5.07 -10.53
CA ALA A 97 7.80 -5.29 -9.46
C ALA A 97 6.41 -5.44 -10.10
N PHE A 98 5.78 -6.58 -9.88
CA PHE A 98 4.48 -6.93 -10.46
C PHE A 98 3.37 -6.82 -9.41
N ASP A 99 2.17 -6.48 -9.87
CA ASP A 99 0.95 -6.50 -9.07
C ASP A 99 0.23 -7.86 -9.23
N HIS A 100 -0.82 -8.12 -8.45
CA HIS A 100 -1.70 -9.29 -8.54
C HIS A 100 -1.05 -10.67 -8.27
N GLU A 101 0.19 -10.72 -7.80
CA GLU A 101 0.87 -11.98 -7.43
C GLU A 101 0.04 -12.81 -6.44
N GLU A 102 -0.54 -12.15 -5.43
CA GLU A 102 -1.41 -12.73 -4.40
C GLU A 102 -2.70 -13.39 -4.94
N ASN A 103 -3.06 -13.10 -6.19
CA ASN A 103 -4.23 -13.65 -6.88
C ASN A 103 -3.87 -14.63 -8.02
N GLY A 104 -2.61 -15.03 -8.13
CA GLY A 104 -2.13 -15.99 -9.13
C GLY A 104 -1.25 -15.42 -10.24
N SER A 105 -0.87 -14.14 -10.16
CA SER A 105 -0.14 -13.36 -11.17
C SER A 105 -0.94 -13.08 -12.46
#